data_AF-A0A5C6NZ91-F1
#
_entry.id   AF-A0A5C6NZ91-F1
#
_cell.length_a   1.000
_cell.length_b   1.000
_cell.length_c   1.000
_cell.angle_alpha   90.00
_cell.angle_beta   90.00
_cell.angle_gamma   90.00
#
_symmetry.space_group_name_H-M   'P 1'
#
loop_
_entity.id
_entity.type
_entity.pdbx_description
1 polymer ?
#
loop_
_entity_poly.entity_id
_entity_poly.type
_entity_poly.pdbx_seq_one_letter_code
_entity_poly.pdbx_strand_id
1 'polypeptide(L)'
;MLKPPGLALLLLLFVCQEANTDAQISCPYRCHCFTPAQVLCGDGGISYLPRNVSRKVKEFILMSSDLQYLFSHTLAESPQLTKLVFLNNALRSVHSQAFEHLAELRELEVSGSPRLDNLFPGTFEKLGNLTRLMLNYNGFKSTAAGTFDSLKQLETLEMRGNIISDLPPFLFGNLHNLLVLDLSLNKLKGVKRETFSGLGRLEILKINNNLLSNLTADTFHNVSMLTELHLEGNKISELPDDIFFVLTELKVLNLRGNLLTTFSDKAFGFNASNLKELNLKGNALRELHSLRSLSSISDFILASNQLSTLPEDIFWNMTVLENLDLSENQLRSLPGTIFTGLLGMRTIHLNQNHLSELDAKMFEDQALVEQLYLSDNKLETLPAGVFDPFTIQITVRLHGNPWRCDCHMWNLHEWVLSNSQDIEMLDRMLCESPGFLRRRPVASIQRDQLVCSLSNGFGGCGQEIHNNTVVIKCKVDKCSQMTVKVQFQEDDGSVMEHVLQPELSSCRNETTVGRPAH
;
A
#
# COMPACT_ATOMS: atom_id res chain seq x y z
N MET A 1 9.67 -95.10 -18.18
CA MET A 1 10.07 -94.56 -19.49
C MET A 1 9.48 -93.15 -19.63
N LEU A 2 10.35 -92.17 -19.98
CA LEU A 2 10.14 -90.80 -20.52
C LEU A 2 9.19 -89.75 -19.84
N LYS A 3 9.80 -88.83 -19.04
CA LYS A 3 9.90 -87.33 -19.05
C LYS A 3 8.81 -86.38 -19.69
N PRO A 4 8.75 -85.05 -19.35
CA PRO A 4 7.64 -84.30 -18.65
C PRO A 4 7.29 -82.92 -19.35
N PRO A 5 7.02 -81.73 -18.70
CA PRO A 5 6.20 -81.31 -17.53
C PRO A 5 5.21 -80.11 -17.79
N GLY A 6 4.39 -79.75 -16.77
CA GLY A 6 3.77 -78.41 -16.55
C GLY A 6 2.23 -78.42 -16.60
N LEU A 7 1.43 -77.79 -15.73
CA LEU A 7 1.60 -76.68 -14.78
C LEU A 7 0.54 -76.82 -13.65
N ALA A 8 0.80 -76.17 -12.51
CA ALA A 8 -0.02 -76.18 -11.30
C ALA A 8 -1.39 -75.49 -11.45
N LEU A 9 -2.40 -76.07 -10.81
CA LEU A 9 -3.71 -75.51 -10.53
C LEU A 9 -3.88 -75.54 -9.00
N LEU A 10 -4.13 -74.40 -8.35
CA LEU A 10 -4.58 -74.38 -6.96
C LEU A 10 -5.85 -73.52 -6.85
N LEU A 11 -6.95 -74.21 -6.56
CA LEU A 11 -8.27 -73.65 -6.27
C LEU A 11 -8.32 -73.11 -4.83
N LEU A 12 -8.80 -71.86 -4.74
CA LEU A 12 -9.80 -71.31 -3.81
C LEU A 12 -10.15 -72.11 -2.54
N LEU A 13 -9.98 -71.46 -1.39
CA LEU A 13 -10.87 -71.60 -0.25
C LEU A 13 -11.54 -70.24 0.02
N PHE A 14 -12.85 -70.22 -0.22
CA PHE A 14 -13.79 -69.17 0.17
C PHE A 14 -13.93 -69.14 1.69
N VAL A 15 -13.85 -67.94 2.28
CA VAL A 15 -14.66 -67.58 3.45
C VAL A 15 -15.43 -66.32 3.05
N CYS A 16 -16.75 -66.48 2.93
CA CYS A 16 -17.70 -65.38 2.81
C CYS A 16 -17.53 -64.42 3.99
N GLN A 17 -17.23 -63.16 3.70
CA GLN A 17 -17.84 -62.04 4.41
C GLN A 17 -18.88 -61.42 3.49
N GLU A 18 -19.99 -61.07 4.13
CA GLU A 18 -21.27 -60.70 3.57
C GLU A 18 -21.20 -59.60 2.52
N ALA A 19 -22.13 -59.69 1.58
CA ALA A 19 -22.44 -58.61 0.67
C ALA A 19 -22.74 -57.33 1.47
N ASN A 20 -21.81 -56.38 1.40
CA ASN A 20 -22.15 -54.97 1.53
C ASN A 20 -22.02 -54.39 0.12
N THR A 21 -23.16 -54.18 -0.54
CA THR A 21 -23.28 -53.34 -1.73
C THR A 21 -23.04 -51.89 -1.34
N ASP A 22 -21.81 -51.55 -0.97
CA ASP A 22 -21.39 -50.16 -0.88
C ASP A 22 -20.70 -49.84 -2.19
N ALA A 23 -21.29 -48.90 -2.95
CA ALA A 23 -20.71 -48.39 -4.19
C ALA A 23 -19.27 -47.96 -3.91
N GLN A 24 -18.33 -48.81 -4.28
CA GLN A 24 -16.90 -48.58 -4.15
C GLN A 24 -16.65 -47.25 -4.87
N ILE A 25 -16.25 -46.23 -4.11
CA ILE A 25 -16.00 -44.88 -4.60
C ILE A 25 -14.82 -45.00 -5.55
N SER A 26 -15.10 -45.28 -6.82
CA SER A 26 -14.07 -45.30 -7.85
C SER A 26 -13.76 -43.85 -8.17
N CYS A 27 -12.71 -43.33 -7.54
CA CYS A 27 -12.19 -42.02 -7.89
C CYS A 27 -11.87 -42.02 -9.39
N PRO A 28 -12.28 -40.99 -10.15
CA PRO A 28 -12.02 -40.99 -11.58
C PRO A 28 -10.53 -41.07 -11.89
N TYR A 29 -10.18 -41.71 -13.01
CA TYR A 29 -8.80 -41.81 -13.46
C TYR A 29 -8.20 -40.40 -13.64
N ARG A 30 -6.98 -40.19 -13.10
CA ARG A 30 -6.26 -38.89 -13.03
C ARG A 30 -6.89 -37.85 -12.09
N CYS A 31 -7.70 -38.30 -11.14
CA CYS A 31 -8.24 -37.48 -10.07
C CYS A 31 -7.85 -38.03 -8.68
N HIS A 32 -7.86 -37.13 -7.71
CA HIS A 32 -7.68 -37.39 -6.29
C HIS A 32 -9.00 -37.10 -5.58
N CYS A 33 -9.47 -38.06 -4.78
CA CYS A 33 -10.69 -37.94 -4.00
C CYS A 33 -10.31 -37.84 -2.52
N PHE A 34 -10.29 -36.63 -1.98
CA PHE A 34 -9.93 -36.39 -0.58
C PHE A 34 -11.02 -36.89 0.37
N THR A 35 -12.27 -36.75 -0.06
CA THR A 35 -13.46 -37.29 0.63
C THR A 35 -14.42 -37.86 -0.41
N PRO A 36 -15.43 -38.64 -0.01
CA PRO A 36 -16.51 -39.05 -0.92
C PRO A 36 -17.28 -37.87 -1.56
N ALA A 37 -17.14 -36.66 -0.98
CA ALA A 37 -17.83 -35.45 -1.42
C ALA A 37 -16.93 -34.52 -2.26
N GLN A 38 -15.61 -34.68 -2.26
CA GLN A 38 -14.67 -33.76 -2.89
C GLN A 38 -13.74 -34.48 -3.86
N VAL A 39 -13.79 -34.07 -5.13
CA VAL A 39 -12.96 -34.62 -6.21
C VAL A 39 -12.13 -33.51 -6.83
N LEU A 40 -10.82 -33.74 -6.91
CA LEU A 40 -9.86 -32.86 -7.56
C LEU A 40 -9.19 -33.61 -8.71
N CYS A 41 -9.33 -33.09 -9.92
CA CYS A 41 -8.68 -33.61 -11.12
C CYS A 41 -7.62 -32.61 -11.58
N GLY A 42 -6.42 -33.10 -11.89
CA GLY A 42 -5.33 -32.24 -12.35
C GLY A 42 -4.26 -33.02 -13.08
N ASP A 43 -4.39 -33.08 -14.40
CA ASP A 43 -3.43 -33.72 -15.31
C ASP A 43 -3.61 -33.12 -16.71
N GLY A 44 -2.50 -32.83 -17.38
CA GLY A 44 -2.49 -32.23 -18.72
C GLY A 44 -3.32 -33.03 -19.73
N GLY A 45 -3.26 -34.36 -19.72
CA GLY A 45 -3.98 -35.17 -20.71
C GLY A 45 -5.49 -35.34 -20.47
N ILE A 46 -6.08 -34.67 -19.47
CA ILE A 46 -7.54 -34.64 -19.31
C ILE A 46 -8.14 -33.69 -20.36
N SER A 47 -8.62 -34.26 -21.46
CA SER A 47 -9.25 -33.52 -22.57
C SER A 47 -10.79 -33.60 -22.56
N TYR A 48 -11.36 -34.43 -21.68
CA TYR A 48 -12.80 -34.59 -21.45
C TYR A 48 -13.06 -34.83 -19.97
N LEU A 49 -14.24 -34.42 -19.50
CA LEU A 49 -14.65 -34.66 -18.11
C LEU A 49 -14.87 -36.16 -17.85
N PRO A 50 -14.46 -36.68 -16.68
CA PRO A 50 -14.64 -38.08 -16.34
C PRO A 50 -16.13 -38.45 -16.31
N ARG A 51 -16.47 -39.57 -16.96
CA ARG A 51 -17.80 -40.17 -16.85
C ARG A 51 -17.91 -40.86 -15.47
N ASN A 52 -19.08 -40.78 -14.83
CA ASN A 52 -19.40 -41.41 -13.53
C ASN A 52 -18.68 -40.82 -12.30
N VAL A 53 -18.81 -39.52 -12.08
CA VAL A 53 -18.53 -38.94 -10.76
C VAL A 53 -19.63 -39.42 -9.80
N SER A 54 -19.25 -40.00 -8.66
CA SER A 54 -20.19 -40.59 -7.68
C SER A 54 -21.31 -39.61 -7.29
N ARG A 55 -22.53 -40.11 -7.09
CA ARG A 55 -23.69 -39.33 -6.59
C ARG A 55 -23.46 -38.70 -5.21
N LYS A 56 -22.40 -39.10 -4.49
CA LYS A 56 -22.00 -38.50 -3.21
C LYS A 56 -21.17 -37.22 -3.37
N VAL A 57 -20.61 -36.98 -4.57
CA VAL A 57 -19.73 -35.84 -4.82
C VAL A 57 -20.52 -34.54 -4.84
N LYS A 58 -20.06 -33.57 -4.07
CA LYS A 58 -20.63 -32.22 -3.93
C LYS A 58 -19.71 -31.14 -4.52
N GLU A 59 -18.42 -31.38 -4.48
CA GLU A 59 -17.41 -30.45 -4.97
C GLU A 59 -16.55 -31.14 -6.03
N PHE A 60 -16.50 -30.52 -7.20
CA PHE A 60 -15.71 -31.01 -8.32
C PHE A 60 -14.77 -29.90 -8.79
N ILE A 61 -13.46 -30.16 -8.75
CA ILE A 61 -12.42 -29.22 -9.12
C ILE A 61 -11.60 -29.85 -10.25
N LEU A 62 -11.49 -29.16 -11.37
CA LEU A 62 -10.61 -29.51 -12.48
C LEU A 62 -9.62 -28.37 -12.70
N MET A 63 -8.33 -28.66 -12.56
CA MET A 63 -7.28 -27.66 -12.76
C MET A 63 -6.16 -28.14 -13.67
N SER A 64 -5.52 -27.22 -14.39
CA SER A 64 -4.31 -27.50 -15.17
C SER A 64 -4.48 -28.67 -16.16
N SER A 65 -5.56 -28.66 -16.94
CA SER A 65 -5.87 -29.70 -17.94
C SER A 65 -6.02 -29.18 -19.38
N ASP A 66 -5.90 -30.07 -20.37
CA ASP A 66 -6.13 -29.79 -21.79
C ASP A 66 -7.61 -29.75 -22.20
N LEU A 67 -8.54 -29.61 -21.25
CA LEU A 67 -9.98 -29.52 -21.52
C LEU A 67 -10.29 -28.25 -22.33
N GLN A 68 -10.73 -28.43 -23.58
CA GLN A 68 -11.00 -27.33 -24.50
C GLN A 68 -12.48 -26.94 -24.63
N TYR A 69 -13.40 -27.86 -24.34
CA TYR A 69 -14.83 -27.67 -24.59
C TYR A 69 -15.66 -28.24 -23.44
N LEU A 70 -16.64 -27.47 -22.99
CA LEU A 70 -17.75 -27.97 -22.18
C LEU A 70 -18.97 -28.13 -23.09
N PHE A 71 -19.33 -29.38 -23.38
CA PHE A 71 -20.49 -29.70 -24.22
C PHE A 71 -21.79 -29.64 -23.41
N SER A 72 -22.94 -29.63 -24.10
CA SER A 72 -24.23 -29.80 -23.45
C SER A 72 -24.27 -31.10 -22.64
N HIS A 73 -24.93 -31.05 -21.49
CA HIS A 73 -25.18 -32.21 -20.64
C HIS A 73 -23.92 -32.95 -20.14
N THR A 74 -22.73 -32.34 -20.22
CA THR A 74 -21.46 -32.98 -19.82
C THR A 74 -21.49 -33.42 -18.33
N LEU A 75 -22.24 -32.71 -17.49
CA LEU A 75 -22.39 -32.99 -16.05
C LEU A 75 -23.82 -33.43 -15.66
N ALA A 76 -24.61 -33.94 -16.61
CA ALA A 76 -26.01 -34.33 -16.36
C ALA A 76 -26.17 -35.40 -15.27
N GLU A 77 -25.18 -36.28 -15.13
CA GLU A 77 -25.16 -37.35 -14.12
C GLU A 77 -24.71 -36.87 -12.72
N SER A 78 -24.44 -35.58 -12.54
CA SER A 78 -23.99 -34.99 -11.27
C SER A 78 -24.80 -33.78 -10.83
N PRO A 79 -26.15 -33.86 -10.80
CA PRO A 79 -27.02 -32.73 -10.46
C PRO A 79 -26.86 -32.24 -9.00
N GLN A 80 -26.28 -33.09 -8.14
CA GLN A 80 -26.12 -32.81 -6.72
C GLN A 80 -24.95 -31.86 -6.37
N LEU A 81 -24.15 -31.45 -7.35
CA LEU A 81 -22.95 -30.61 -7.14
C LEU A 81 -23.34 -29.23 -6.59
N THR A 82 -22.61 -28.80 -5.58
CA THR A 82 -22.76 -27.48 -4.94
C THR A 82 -21.59 -26.55 -5.26
N LYS A 83 -20.43 -27.12 -5.62
CA LYS A 83 -19.24 -26.37 -6.04
C LYS A 83 -18.60 -27.01 -7.27
N LEU A 84 -18.35 -26.18 -8.29
CA LEU A 84 -17.75 -26.61 -9.53
C LEU A 84 -16.67 -25.60 -9.95
N VAL A 85 -15.45 -26.08 -10.15
CA VAL A 85 -14.30 -25.21 -10.39
C VAL A 85 -13.49 -25.72 -11.57
N PHE A 86 -13.25 -24.84 -12.54
CA PHE A 86 -12.36 -25.02 -13.68
C PHE A 86 -11.26 -23.96 -13.62
N LEU A 87 -10.04 -24.34 -13.24
CA LEU A 87 -8.90 -23.43 -13.12
C LEU A 87 -7.79 -23.74 -14.11
N ASN A 88 -7.29 -22.72 -14.81
CA ASN A 88 -6.11 -22.85 -15.68
C ASN A 88 -6.24 -24.01 -16.68
N ASN A 89 -7.39 -24.10 -17.34
CA ASN A 89 -7.67 -25.12 -18.36
C ASN A 89 -7.52 -24.53 -19.77
N ALA A 90 -7.59 -25.37 -20.79
CA ALA A 90 -7.49 -24.95 -22.20
C ALA A 90 -8.84 -24.51 -22.82
N LEU A 91 -9.82 -24.10 -22.02
CA LEU A 91 -11.19 -23.87 -22.51
C LEU A 91 -11.23 -22.81 -23.61
N ARG A 92 -11.97 -23.13 -24.67
CA ARG A 92 -12.26 -22.26 -25.82
C ARG A 92 -13.74 -21.90 -25.89
N SER A 93 -14.61 -22.81 -25.44
CA SER A 93 -16.05 -22.61 -25.49
C SER A 93 -16.76 -23.41 -24.40
N VAL A 94 -17.82 -22.80 -23.86
CA VAL A 94 -18.75 -23.42 -22.92
C VAL A 94 -20.13 -23.38 -23.57
N HIS A 95 -20.74 -24.53 -23.81
CA HIS A 95 -22.09 -24.61 -24.38
C HIS A 95 -23.11 -23.99 -23.42
N SER A 96 -24.17 -23.35 -23.96
CA SER A 96 -25.23 -22.71 -23.15
C SER A 96 -26.01 -23.66 -22.24
N GLN A 97 -25.87 -24.97 -22.44
CA GLN A 97 -26.52 -26.04 -21.66
C GLN A 97 -25.51 -26.91 -20.91
N ALA A 98 -24.26 -26.45 -20.76
CA ALA A 98 -23.23 -27.19 -20.05
C ALA A 98 -23.60 -27.41 -18.56
N PHE A 99 -24.31 -26.45 -17.97
CA PHE A 99 -24.68 -26.42 -16.54
C PHE A 99 -26.18 -26.60 -16.27
N GLU A 100 -26.97 -27.00 -17.27
CA GLU A 100 -28.44 -27.01 -17.22
C GLU A 100 -29.02 -27.83 -16.05
N HIS A 101 -28.35 -28.93 -15.67
CA HIS A 101 -28.81 -29.86 -14.63
C HIS A 101 -28.26 -29.56 -13.23
N LEU A 102 -27.48 -28.48 -13.06
CA LEU A 102 -26.77 -28.16 -11.81
C LEU A 102 -27.52 -27.13 -10.95
N ALA A 103 -28.81 -27.37 -10.69
CA ALA A 103 -29.67 -26.42 -9.97
C ALA A 103 -29.26 -26.18 -8.50
N GLU A 104 -28.51 -27.11 -7.90
CA GLU A 104 -28.01 -27.01 -6.52
C GLU A 104 -26.67 -26.25 -6.40
N LEU A 105 -26.12 -25.80 -7.53
CA LEU A 105 -24.81 -25.17 -7.56
C LEU A 105 -24.84 -23.81 -6.84
N ARG A 106 -23.90 -23.62 -5.91
CA ARG A 106 -23.71 -22.40 -5.12
C ARG A 106 -22.47 -21.64 -5.55
N GLU A 107 -21.41 -22.35 -5.91
CA GLU A 107 -20.16 -21.76 -6.38
C GLU A 107 -19.76 -22.34 -7.73
N LEU A 108 -19.56 -21.46 -8.70
CA LEU A 108 -19.05 -21.80 -10.03
C LEU A 108 -17.83 -20.93 -10.31
N GLU A 109 -16.72 -21.59 -10.60
CA GLU A 109 -15.52 -20.92 -11.10
C GLU A 109 -15.14 -21.48 -12.46
N VAL A 110 -14.97 -20.58 -13.44
CA VAL A 110 -14.40 -20.87 -14.75
C VAL A 110 -13.34 -19.81 -15.00
N SER A 111 -12.12 -20.04 -14.53
CA SER A 111 -11.03 -19.06 -14.54
C SER A 111 -9.76 -19.59 -15.22
N GLY A 112 -8.92 -18.68 -15.69
CA GLY A 112 -7.60 -19.00 -16.23
C GLY A 112 -7.63 -19.69 -17.61
N SER A 113 -8.68 -19.48 -18.40
CA SER A 113 -8.80 -20.02 -19.76
C SER A 113 -8.72 -18.88 -20.79
N PRO A 114 -7.53 -18.40 -21.17
CA PRO A 114 -7.36 -17.17 -21.96
C PRO A 114 -7.91 -17.25 -23.40
N ARG A 115 -8.24 -18.45 -23.88
CA ARG A 115 -8.87 -18.68 -25.19
C ARG A 115 -10.40 -18.68 -25.14
N LEU A 116 -11.00 -18.66 -23.94
CA LEU A 116 -12.43 -18.53 -23.75
C LEU A 116 -12.80 -17.05 -23.81
N ASP A 117 -13.30 -16.60 -24.96
CA ASP A 117 -13.49 -15.17 -25.23
C ASP A 117 -14.95 -14.69 -25.22
N ASN A 118 -15.90 -15.62 -25.12
CA ASN A 118 -17.34 -15.34 -25.04
C ASN A 118 -18.09 -16.39 -24.21
N LEU A 119 -19.24 -16.00 -23.67
CA LEU A 119 -20.25 -16.88 -23.09
C LEU A 119 -21.54 -16.74 -23.88
N PHE A 120 -22.24 -17.86 -24.11
CA PHE A 120 -23.55 -17.80 -24.76
C PHE A 120 -24.62 -17.34 -23.77
N PRO A 121 -25.57 -16.49 -24.18
CA PRO A 121 -26.77 -16.23 -23.40
C PRO A 121 -27.45 -17.54 -23.00
N GLY A 122 -27.95 -17.62 -21.76
CA GLY A 122 -28.56 -18.84 -21.20
C GLY A 122 -27.59 -19.82 -20.54
N THR A 123 -26.25 -19.63 -20.65
CA THR A 123 -25.25 -20.51 -19.99
C THR A 123 -25.52 -20.73 -18.50
N PHE A 124 -26.09 -19.73 -17.81
CA PHE A 124 -26.38 -19.76 -16.38
C PHE A 124 -27.88 -19.82 -16.05
N GLU A 125 -28.76 -20.08 -17.03
CA GLU A 125 -30.21 -19.92 -16.89
C GLU A 125 -30.80 -20.72 -15.72
N LYS A 126 -30.31 -21.94 -15.49
CA LYS A 126 -30.81 -22.85 -14.43
C LYS A 126 -30.08 -22.73 -13.09
N LEU A 127 -29.10 -21.84 -12.96
CA LEU A 127 -28.26 -21.69 -11.77
C LEU A 127 -28.85 -20.69 -10.76
N GLY A 128 -30.14 -20.83 -10.43
CA GLY A 128 -30.86 -19.87 -9.59
C GLY A 128 -30.37 -19.80 -8.13
N ASN A 129 -29.69 -20.84 -7.63
CA ASN A 129 -29.13 -20.91 -6.27
C ASN A 129 -27.66 -20.48 -6.18
N LEU A 130 -27.07 -20.02 -7.29
CA LEU A 130 -25.67 -19.63 -7.33
C LEU A 130 -25.44 -18.36 -6.51
N THR A 131 -24.51 -18.43 -5.55
CA THR A 131 -24.12 -17.30 -4.70
C THR A 131 -22.77 -16.71 -5.12
N ARG A 132 -21.89 -17.51 -5.73
CA ARG A 132 -20.56 -17.08 -6.18
C ARG A 132 -20.25 -17.52 -7.60
N LEU A 133 -19.93 -16.56 -8.45
CA LEU A 133 -19.51 -16.79 -9.83
C LEU A 133 -18.17 -16.11 -10.11
N MET A 134 -17.16 -16.90 -10.48
CA MET A 134 -15.82 -16.43 -10.82
C MET A 134 -15.49 -16.76 -12.27
N LEU A 135 -15.11 -15.73 -13.01
CA LEU A 135 -14.86 -15.74 -14.45
C LEU A 135 -13.51 -15.06 -14.77
N ASN A 136 -12.53 -15.25 -13.88
CA ASN A 136 -11.30 -14.48 -13.84
C ASN A 136 -10.27 -14.96 -14.88
N TYR A 137 -9.46 -14.06 -15.41
CA TYR A 137 -8.33 -14.36 -16.29
C TYR A 137 -8.70 -15.22 -17.51
N ASN A 138 -9.88 -14.95 -18.11
CA ASN A 138 -10.25 -15.49 -19.41
C ASN A 138 -10.02 -14.45 -20.51
N GLY A 139 -10.55 -14.70 -21.71
CA GLY A 139 -10.41 -13.81 -22.87
C GLY A 139 -11.64 -12.93 -23.13
N PHE A 140 -12.53 -12.71 -22.16
CA PHE A 140 -13.82 -12.07 -22.44
C PHE A 140 -13.65 -10.64 -22.97
N LYS A 141 -14.18 -10.39 -24.16
CA LYS A 141 -14.18 -9.06 -24.81
C LYS A 141 -15.41 -8.23 -24.49
N SER A 142 -16.53 -8.91 -24.30
CA SER A 142 -17.83 -8.32 -23.99
C SER A 142 -18.69 -9.34 -23.26
N THR A 143 -19.71 -8.86 -22.57
CA THR A 143 -20.75 -9.71 -21.98
C THR A 143 -22.08 -9.35 -22.61
N ALA A 144 -22.85 -10.35 -23.06
CA ALA A 144 -24.16 -10.10 -23.65
C ALA A 144 -25.16 -9.66 -22.56
N ALA A 145 -26.12 -8.79 -22.92
CA ALA A 145 -27.22 -8.45 -22.04
C ALA A 145 -28.00 -9.71 -21.62
N GLY A 146 -28.45 -9.74 -20.37
CA GLY A 146 -29.20 -10.86 -19.79
C GLY A 146 -28.39 -12.10 -19.44
N THR A 147 -27.06 -12.08 -19.61
CA THR A 147 -26.18 -13.22 -19.25
C THR A 147 -26.36 -13.65 -17.79
N PHE A 148 -26.68 -12.71 -16.88
CA PHE A 148 -26.76 -12.95 -15.44
C PHE A 148 -28.20 -12.87 -14.87
N ASP A 149 -29.23 -12.73 -15.70
CA ASP A 149 -30.60 -12.41 -15.24
C ASP A 149 -31.24 -13.46 -14.31
N SER A 150 -30.83 -14.72 -14.45
CA SER A 150 -31.30 -15.83 -13.62
C SER A 150 -30.65 -15.87 -12.23
N LEU A 151 -29.51 -15.21 -12.04
CA LEU A 151 -28.63 -15.34 -10.87
C LEU A 151 -29.07 -14.46 -9.69
N LYS A 152 -30.34 -14.58 -9.29
CA LYS A 152 -30.95 -13.68 -8.30
C LYS A 152 -30.40 -13.83 -6.87
N GLN A 153 -29.75 -14.95 -6.57
CA GLN A 153 -29.09 -15.22 -5.28
C GLN A 153 -27.59 -14.88 -5.30
N LEU A 154 -27.08 -14.30 -6.38
CA LEU A 154 -25.64 -14.04 -6.51
C LEU A 154 -25.21 -12.95 -5.54
N GLU A 155 -24.20 -13.26 -4.74
CA GLU A 155 -23.58 -12.37 -3.75
C GLU A 155 -22.21 -11.89 -4.23
N THR A 156 -21.50 -12.70 -5.02
CA THR A 156 -20.17 -12.38 -5.55
C THR A 156 -20.07 -12.68 -7.03
N LEU A 157 -19.68 -11.67 -7.81
CA LEU A 157 -19.35 -11.79 -9.23
C LEU A 157 -17.94 -11.24 -9.49
N GLU A 158 -17.05 -12.11 -9.94
CA GLU A 158 -15.69 -11.74 -10.31
C GLU A 158 -15.45 -12.00 -11.80
N MET A 159 -15.00 -10.98 -12.52
CA MET A 159 -14.61 -11.02 -13.93
C MET A 159 -13.26 -10.32 -14.14
N ARG A 160 -12.38 -10.42 -13.15
CA ARG A 160 -11.06 -9.79 -13.11
C ARG A 160 -10.15 -10.31 -14.22
N GLY A 161 -9.33 -9.45 -14.82
CA GLY A 161 -8.25 -9.90 -15.71
C GLY A 161 -8.73 -10.40 -17.07
N ASN A 162 -9.87 -9.92 -17.55
CA ASN A 162 -10.35 -10.15 -18.91
C ASN A 162 -9.95 -8.98 -19.83
N ILE A 163 -10.54 -8.90 -21.03
CA ILE A 163 -10.29 -7.82 -22.00
C ILE A 163 -11.57 -7.04 -22.32
N ILE A 164 -12.45 -6.90 -21.32
CA ILE A 164 -13.76 -6.26 -21.48
C ILE A 164 -13.56 -4.76 -21.68
N SER A 165 -14.01 -4.22 -22.81
CA SER A 165 -13.92 -2.78 -23.10
C SER A 165 -15.16 -1.99 -22.72
N ASP A 166 -16.33 -2.63 -22.77
CA ASP A 166 -17.63 -2.01 -22.58
C ASP A 166 -18.60 -3.02 -21.93
N LEU A 167 -19.57 -2.51 -21.16
CA LEU A 167 -20.64 -3.30 -20.55
C LEU A 167 -21.99 -2.81 -21.08
N PRO A 168 -22.91 -3.70 -21.48
CA PRO A 168 -24.25 -3.29 -21.87
C PRO A 168 -24.99 -2.68 -20.66
N PRO A 169 -25.90 -1.71 -20.90
CA PRO A 169 -26.77 -1.17 -19.84
C PRO A 169 -27.58 -2.27 -19.16
N PHE A 170 -27.82 -2.13 -17.85
CA PHE A 170 -28.64 -3.06 -17.06
C PHE A 170 -28.12 -4.52 -17.03
N LEU A 171 -26.85 -4.77 -17.36
CA LEU A 171 -26.24 -6.11 -17.31
C LEU A 171 -26.44 -6.82 -15.96
N PHE A 172 -26.44 -6.05 -14.87
CA PHE A 172 -26.59 -6.53 -13.50
C PHE A 172 -27.97 -6.26 -12.91
N GLY A 173 -28.96 -5.90 -13.73
CA GLY A 173 -30.24 -5.35 -13.29
C GLY A 173 -31.03 -6.23 -12.31
N ASN A 174 -30.84 -7.55 -12.37
CA ASN A 174 -31.54 -8.52 -11.52
C ASN A 174 -30.69 -9.02 -10.32
N LEU A 175 -29.45 -8.55 -10.17
CA LEU A 175 -28.50 -9.02 -9.14
C LEU A 175 -28.67 -8.27 -7.82
N HIS A 176 -29.88 -8.28 -7.28
CA HIS A 176 -30.25 -7.47 -6.10
C HIS A 176 -29.56 -7.86 -4.79
N ASN A 177 -28.97 -9.06 -4.73
CA ASN A 177 -28.23 -9.57 -3.58
C ASN A 177 -26.71 -9.44 -3.72
N LEU A 178 -26.22 -8.85 -4.82
CA LEU A 178 -24.78 -8.77 -5.07
C LEU A 178 -24.12 -7.84 -4.05
N LEU A 179 -23.12 -8.37 -3.34
CA LEU A 179 -22.32 -7.67 -2.35
C LEU A 179 -20.94 -7.29 -2.91
N VAL A 180 -20.36 -8.15 -3.76
CA VAL A 180 -19.03 -7.97 -4.33
C VAL A 180 -19.06 -8.05 -5.85
N LEU A 181 -18.55 -7.01 -6.51
CA LEU A 181 -18.35 -6.97 -7.96
C LEU A 181 -16.89 -6.63 -8.27
N ASP A 182 -16.17 -7.57 -8.88
CA ASP A 182 -14.80 -7.37 -9.34
C ASP A 182 -14.71 -7.38 -10.87
N LEU A 183 -14.46 -6.20 -11.43
CA LEU A 183 -14.22 -5.93 -12.85
C LEU A 183 -12.78 -5.42 -13.07
N SER A 184 -11.88 -5.64 -12.13
CA SER A 184 -10.51 -5.14 -12.17
C SER A 184 -9.68 -5.74 -13.30
N LEU A 185 -8.60 -5.08 -13.69
CA LEU A 185 -7.69 -5.54 -14.75
C LEU A 185 -8.41 -5.83 -16.09
N ASN A 186 -9.37 -4.99 -16.47
CA ASN A 186 -10.06 -5.05 -17.77
C ASN A 186 -9.61 -3.88 -18.67
N LYS A 187 -10.42 -3.53 -19.67
CA LYS A 187 -10.18 -2.41 -20.62
C LYS A 187 -11.33 -1.41 -20.64
N LEU A 188 -12.10 -1.33 -19.55
CA LEU A 188 -13.28 -0.47 -19.46
C LEU A 188 -12.89 0.99 -19.66
N LYS A 189 -13.51 1.67 -20.62
CA LYS A 189 -13.25 3.10 -20.91
C LYS A 189 -14.18 4.05 -20.17
N GLY A 190 -15.37 3.58 -19.81
CA GLY A 190 -16.35 4.38 -19.09
C GLY A 190 -17.40 3.50 -18.41
N VAL A 191 -17.99 4.06 -17.37
CA VAL A 191 -19.15 3.51 -16.65
C VAL A 191 -20.15 4.63 -16.46
N LYS A 192 -21.44 4.28 -16.36
CA LYS A 192 -22.53 5.23 -16.14
C LYS A 192 -23.43 4.70 -15.03
N ARG A 193 -24.36 5.54 -14.57
CA ARG A 193 -25.36 5.15 -13.58
C ARG A 193 -26.10 3.85 -13.94
N GLU A 194 -26.46 3.67 -15.21
CA GLU A 194 -27.19 2.48 -15.70
C GLU A 194 -26.34 1.21 -15.69
N THR A 195 -25.00 1.33 -15.70
CA THR A 195 -24.08 0.19 -15.60
C THR A 195 -24.31 -0.56 -14.29
N PHE A 196 -24.55 0.16 -13.20
CA PHE A 196 -24.71 -0.40 -11.85
C PHE A 196 -26.17 -0.52 -11.41
N SER A 197 -27.13 -0.44 -12.34
CA SER A 197 -28.54 -0.63 -12.02
C SER A 197 -28.79 -2.03 -11.42
N GLY A 198 -29.63 -2.10 -10.38
CA GLY A 198 -29.95 -3.34 -9.68
C GLY A 198 -29.05 -3.65 -8.47
N LEU A 199 -27.89 -3.01 -8.36
CA LEU A 199 -26.84 -3.28 -7.38
C LEU A 199 -27.01 -2.53 -6.04
N GLY A 200 -28.24 -2.41 -5.55
CA GLY A 200 -28.57 -1.59 -4.38
C GLY A 200 -27.99 -2.08 -3.03
N ARG A 201 -27.44 -3.30 -2.97
CA ARG A 201 -26.79 -3.87 -1.78
C ARG A 201 -25.27 -4.00 -1.93
N LEU A 202 -24.70 -3.50 -3.03
CA LEU A 202 -23.29 -3.69 -3.32
C LEU A 202 -22.43 -2.99 -2.26
N GLU A 203 -21.52 -3.75 -1.65
CA GLU A 203 -20.62 -3.27 -0.59
C GLU A 203 -19.22 -3.02 -1.14
N ILE A 204 -18.73 -3.85 -2.06
CA ILE A 204 -17.37 -3.78 -2.59
C ILE A 204 -17.43 -3.72 -4.12
N LEU A 205 -16.93 -2.62 -4.68
CA LEU A 205 -16.78 -2.44 -6.12
C LEU A 205 -15.30 -2.28 -6.48
N LYS A 206 -14.79 -3.24 -7.26
CA LYS A 206 -13.42 -3.20 -7.81
C LYS A 206 -13.46 -2.97 -9.31
N ILE A 207 -13.06 -1.77 -9.73
CA ILE A 207 -12.97 -1.35 -11.14
C ILE A 207 -11.59 -0.76 -11.45
N ASN A 208 -10.60 -1.11 -10.63
CA ASN A 208 -9.21 -0.72 -10.74
C ASN A 208 -8.48 -1.37 -11.94
N ASN A 209 -7.39 -0.74 -12.37
CA ASN A 209 -6.57 -1.14 -13.52
C ASN A 209 -7.40 -1.28 -14.80
N ASN A 210 -8.25 -0.30 -15.06
CA ASN A 210 -9.03 -0.15 -16.30
C ASN A 210 -8.54 1.10 -17.06
N LEU A 211 -9.37 1.67 -17.93
CA LEU A 211 -9.07 2.85 -18.74
C LEU A 211 -10.09 3.97 -18.49
N LEU A 212 -10.71 4.01 -17.31
CA LEU A 212 -11.77 4.97 -16.98
C LEU A 212 -11.20 6.39 -16.92
N SER A 213 -11.82 7.34 -17.61
CA SER A 213 -11.42 8.75 -17.57
C SER A 213 -12.56 9.69 -17.19
N ASN A 214 -13.75 9.47 -17.73
CA ASN A 214 -14.88 10.39 -17.60
C ASN A 214 -15.90 9.78 -16.63
N LEU A 215 -16.01 10.37 -15.44
CA LEU A 215 -17.05 10.08 -14.48
C LEU A 215 -18.01 11.26 -14.41
N THR A 216 -19.29 11.00 -14.17
CA THR A 216 -20.31 12.03 -13.90
C THR A 216 -20.74 11.96 -12.44
N ALA A 217 -21.32 13.05 -11.92
CA ALA A 217 -21.81 13.11 -10.53
C ALA A 217 -22.75 11.95 -10.17
N ASP A 218 -23.55 11.47 -11.13
CA ASP A 218 -24.54 10.41 -10.90
C ASP A 218 -24.02 8.97 -11.09
N THR A 219 -22.73 8.79 -11.42
CA THR A 219 -22.14 7.49 -11.78
C THR A 219 -22.43 6.40 -10.75
N PHE A 220 -22.35 6.72 -9.45
CA PHE A 220 -22.47 5.77 -8.35
C PHE A 220 -23.83 5.80 -7.61
N HIS A 221 -24.84 6.50 -8.14
CA HIS A 221 -26.14 6.66 -7.48
C HIS A 221 -26.91 5.36 -7.21
N ASN A 222 -26.66 4.30 -7.99
CA ASN A 222 -27.34 3.02 -7.83
C ASN A 222 -26.62 2.06 -6.87
N VAL A 223 -25.48 2.46 -6.30
CA VAL A 223 -24.62 1.65 -5.41
C VAL A 223 -24.32 2.41 -4.11
N SER A 224 -25.35 2.98 -3.49
CA SER A 224 -25.21 3.84 -2.29
C SER A 224 -24.74 3.12 -1.02
N MET A 225 -24.78 1.79 -1.00
CA MET A 225 -24.35 0.95 0.15
C MET A 225 -22.86 0.57 0.08
N LEU A 226 -22.08 1.12 -0.87
CA LEU A 226 -20.66 0.80 -0.98
C LEU A 226 -19.93 1.18 0.31
N THR A 227 -19.14 0.22 0.78
CA THR A 227 -18.17 0.39 1.88
C THR A 227 -16.75 0.52 1.33
N GLU A 228 -16.46 -0.09 0.17
CA GLU A 228 -15.17 -0.02 -0.51
C GLU A 228 -15.32 0.27 -2.01
N LEU A 229 -14.59 1.27 -2.49
CA LEU A 229 -14.51 1.62 -3.91
C LEU A 229 -13.05 1.68 -4.38
N HIS A 230 -12.69 0.75 -5.26
CA HIS A 230 -11.33 0.60 -5.79
C HIS A 230 -11.28 1.07 -7.25
N LEU A 231 -10.66 2.24 -7.46
CA LEU A 231 -10.52 2.95 -8.74
C LEU A 231 -9.05 3.13 -9.16
N GLU A 232 -8.10 2.50 -8.47
CA GLU A 232 -6.68 2.71 -8.73
C GLU A 232 -6.24 2.28 -10.13
N GLY A 233 -5.21 2.92 -10.68
CA GLY A 233 -4.66 2.55 -12.00
C GLY A 233 -5.62 2.80 -13.17
N ASN A 234 -6.48 3.82 -13.07
CA ASN A 234 -7.32 4.31 -14.15
C ASN A 234 -6.72 5.59 -14.78
N LYS A 235 -7.52 6.33 -15.56
CA LYS A 235 -7.13 7.57 -16.25
C LYS A 235 -7.99 8.75 -15.78
N ILE A 236 -8.42 8.74 -14.52
CA ILE A 236 -9.30 9.77 -13.96
C ILE A 236 -8.49 11.04 -13.75
N SER A 237 -8.86 12.12 -14.43
CA SER A 237 -8.17 13.42 -14.33
C SER A 237 -8.93 14.45 -13.49
N GLU A 238 -10.23 14.24 -13.28
CA GLU A 238 -11.09 15.12 -12.49
C GLU A 238 -12.11 14.31 -11.69
N LEU A 239 -12.51 14.86 -10.55
CA LEU A 239 -13.63 14.37 -9.75
C LEU A 239 -14.75 15.41 -9.83
N PRO A 240 -15.89 15.09 -10.47
CA PRO A 240 -17.05 15.96 -10.46
C PRO A 240 -17.55 16.24 -9.04
N ASP A 241 -18.15 17.42 -8.84
CA ASP A 241 -18.90 17.72 -7.61
C ASP A 241 -19.97 16.64 -7.37
N ASP A 242 -20.17 16.29 -6.10
CA ASP A 242 -21.15 15.33 -5.59
C ASP A 242 -21.01 13.87 -6.07
N ILE A 243 -19.94 13.51 -6.79
CA ILE A 243 -19.74 12.14 -7.32
C ILE A 243 -19.82 11.04 -6.24
N PHE A 244 -19.39 11.35 -5.02
CA PHE A 244 -19.42 10.42 -3.89
C PHE A 244 -20.49 10.76 -2.85
N PHE A 245 -21.33 11.78 -3.09
CA PHE A 245 -22.30 12.29 -2.10
C PHE A 245 -23.27 11.22 -1.59
N VAL A 246 -23.72 10.33 -2.49
CA VAL A 246 -24.67 9.25 -2.17
C VAL A 246 -24.04 8.05 -1.45
N LEU A 247 -22.70 7.99 -1.38
CA LEU A 247 -21.96 6.86 -0.81
C LEU A 247 -21.75 7.04 0.69
N THR A 248 -22.85 7.10 1.45
CA THR A 248 -22.82 7.46 2.88
C THR A 248 -22.16 6.39 3.75
N GLU A 249 -22.06 5.14 3.28
CA GLU A 249 -21.42 4.03 3.99
C GLU A 249 -19.94 3.83 3.62
N LEU A 250 -19.41 4.65 2.72
CA LEU A 250 -18.07 4.46 2.16
C LEU A 250 -16.99 4.67 3.22
N LYS A 251 -16.13 3.67 3.40
CA LYS A 251 -15.02 3.65 4.36
C LYS A 251 -13.67 3.68 3.67
N VAL A 252 -13.56 3.06 2.50
CA VAL A 252 -12.30 2.97 1.73
C VAL A 252 -12.52 3.49 0.32
N LEU A 253 -11.74 4.50 -0.06
CA LEU A 253 -11.68 5.04 -1.41
C LEU A 253 -10.25 5.01 -1.92
N ASN A 254 -10.00 4.16 -2.92
CA ASN A 254 -8.70 4.02 -3.53
C ASN A 254 -8.67 4.66 -4.92
N LEU A 255 -7.96 5.77 -5.05
CA LEU A 255 -7.76 6.55 -6.27
C LEU A 255 -6.29 6.57 -6.71
N ARG A 256 -5.45 5.68 -6.16
CA ARG A 256 -4.02 5.60 -6.45
C ARG A 256 -3.74 5.49 -7.95
N GLY A 257 -2.68 6.13 -8.44
CA GLY A 257 -2.21 5.93 -9.82
C GLY A 257 -3.20 6.42 -10.87
N ASN A 258 -3.91 7.51 -10.60
CA ASN A 258 -4.76 8.21 -11.56
C ASN A 258 -4.04 9.49 -12.06
N LEU A 259 -4.76 10.39 -12.71
CA LEU A 259 -4.22 11.59 -13.35
C LEU A 259 -4.71 12.89 -12.68
N LEU A 260 -5.13 12.82 -11.42
CA LEU A 260 -5.68 13.98 -10.69
C LEU A 260 -4.59 15.04 -10.48
N THR A 261 -4.89 16.29 -10.82
CA THR A 261 -4.01 17.45 -10.56
C THR A 261 -4.45 18.32 -9.39
N THR A 262 -5.75 18.26 -9.06
CA THR A 262 -6.41 18.88 -7.91
C THR A 262 -7.72 18.12 -7.65
N PHE A 263 -8.30 18.30 -6.47
CA PHE A 263 -9.69 17.94 -6.18
C PHE A 263 -10.26 18.85 -5.09
N SER A 264 -11.59 18.95 -5.04
CA SER A 264 -12.31 19.75 -4.05
C SER A 264 -13.10 18.87 -3.10
N ASP A 265 -13.34 19.36 -1.89
CA ASP A 265 -14.21 18.76 -0.88
C ASP A 265 -15.64 18.52 -1.41
N LYS A 266 -16.07 19.30 -2.41
CA LYS A 266 -17.36 19.13 -3.09
C LYS A 266 -17.56 17.77 -3.73
N ALA A 267 -16.51 17.02 -4.06
CA ALA A 267 -16.66 15.66 -4.60
C ALA A 267 -17.40 14.72 -3.62
N PHE A 268 -17.33 15.00 -2.32
CA PHE A 268 -18.01 14.26 -1.24
C PHE A 268 -19.35 14.89 -0.82
N GLY A 269 -19.71 16.04 -1.41
CA GLY A 269 -20.88 16.83 -1.05
C GLY A 269 -20.73 17.60 0.27
N PHE A 270 -21.85 18.01 0.86
CA PHE A 270 -21.87 18.88 2.05
C PHE A 270 -21.95 18.14 3.39
N ASN A 271 -22.24 16.84 3.37
CA ASN A 271 -22.38 16.04 4.58
C ASN A 271 -21.02 15.48 5.00
N ALA A 272 -20.85 15.25 6.32
CA ALA A 272 -19.65 14.58 6.82
C ALA A 272 -19.54 13.17 6.23
N SER A 273 -18.37 12.84 5.72
CA SER A 273 -18.09 11.53 5.15
C SER A 273 -17.73 10.52 6.26
N ASN A 274 -18.17 9.27 6.10
CA ASN A 274 -17.73 8.13 6.91
C ASN A 274 -16.40 7.52 6.41
N LEU A 275 -15.77 8.17 5.43
CA LEU A 275 -14.53 7.74 4.81
C LEU A 275 -13.41 7.70 5.86
N LYS A 276 -12.77 6.54 5.98
CA LYS A 276 -11.66 6.28 6.91
C LYS A 276 -10.32 6.26 6.18
N GLU A 277 -10.29 5.65 5.01
CA GLU A 277 -9.10 5.56 4.17
C GLU A 277 -9.32 6.27 2.84
N LEU A 278 -8.43 7.23 2.55
CA LEU A 278 -8.35 7.88 1.25
C LEU A 278 -6.94 7.73 0.67
N ASN A 279 -6.83 6.96 -0.40
CA ASN A 279 -5.57 6.73 -1.09
C ASN A 279 -5.50 7.49 -2.42
N LEU A 280 -4.65 8.51 -2.47
CA LEU A 280 -4.36 9.35 -3.63
C LEU A 280 -2.91 9.21 -4.12
N LYS A 281 -2.20 8.16 -3.69
CA LYS A 281 -0.80 7.95 -4.04
C LYS A 281 -0.58 7.95 -5.55
N GLY A 282 0.51 8.55 -6.03
CA GLY A 282 0.91 8.44 -7.44
C GLY A 282 -0.05 9.13 -8.41
N ASN A 283 -0.66 10.24 -7.99
CA ASN A 283 -1.38 11.16 -8.88
C ASN A 283 -0.44 12.32 -9.28
N ALA A 284 -1.00 13.41 -9.80
CA ALA A 284 -0.27 14.62 -10.18
C ALA A 284 -0.71 15.84 -9.36
N LEU A 285 -1.15 15.63 -8.11
CA LEU A 285 -1.71 16.70 -7.26
C LEU A 285 -0.66 17.78 -7.00
N ARG A 286 -0.98 19.02 -7.35
CA ARG A 286 -0.10 20.19 -7.14
C ARG A 286 -0.50 21.05 -5.95
N GLU A 287 -1.79 21.05 -5.66
CA GLU A 287 -2.40 21.80 -4.57
C GLU A 287 -3.53 20.98 -3.94
N LEU A 288 -3.86 21.32 -2.70
CA LEU A 288 -5.02 20.81 -1.99
C LEU A 288 -5.87 21.99 -1.50
N HIS A 289 -7.19 21.85 -1.58
CA HIS A 289 -8.13 22.74 -0.94
C HIS A 289 -8.52 22.19 0.43
N SER A 290 -9.06 23.02 1.33
CA SER A 290 -9.51 22.58 2.66
C SER A 290 -10.54 21.44 2.54
N LEU A 291 -10.33 20.35 3.29
CA LEU A 291 -11.12 19.11 3.23
C LEU A 291 -11.98 18.96 4.48
N ARG A 292 -12.98 19.82 4.63
CA ARG A 292 -13.76 19.94 5.87
C ARG A 292 -14.77 18.81 6.05
N SER A 293 -15.27 18.21 4.96
CA SER A 293 -16.23 17.10 5.01
C SER A 293 -15.61 15.79 5.51
N LEU A 294 -14.27 15.65 5.42
CA LEU A 294 -13.55 14.41 5.68
C LEU A 294 -13.16 14.23 7.16
N SER A 295 -14.12 14.34 8.08
CA SER A 295 -13.85 14.29 9.53
C SER A 295 -13.46 12.91 10.08
N SER A 296 -13.75 11.84 9.34
CA SER A 296 -13.60 10.46 9.82
C SER A 296 -12.33 9.77 9.32
N ILE A 297 -11.46 10.49 8.60
CA ILE A 297 -10.25 9.94 7.99
C ILE A 297 -9.25 9.54 9.09
N SER A 298 -8.91 8.25 9.11
CA SER A 298 -7.81 7.68 9.90
C SER A 298 -6.53 7.53 9.07
N ASP A 299 -6.66 7.24 7.77
CA ASP A 299 -5.56 6.90 6.88
C ASP A 299 -5.59 7.78 5.63
N PHE A 300 -4.65 8.72 5.55
CA PHE A 300 -4.56 9.65 4.43
C PHE A 300 -3.25 9.50 3.67
N ILE A 301 -3.33 8.95 2.45
CA ILE A 301 -2.15 8.63 1.65
C ILE A 301 -2.08 9.56 0.43
N LEU A 302 -1.15 10.51 0.49
CA LEU A 302 -0.87 11.53 -0.54
C LEU A 302 0.53 11.36 -1.18
N ALA A 303 1.18 10.24 -0.92
CA ALA A 303 2.54 9.98 -1.39
C ALA A 303 2.70 10.07 -2.92
N SER A 304 3.90 10.36 -3.39
CA SER A 304 4.25 10.38 -4.81
C SER A 304 3.36 11.33 -5.63
N ASN A 305 3.18 12.57 -5.16
CA ASN A 305 2.45 13.64 -5.83
C ASN A 305 3.39 14.84 -6.14
N GLN A 306 2.84 15.99 -6.49
CA GLN A 306 3.58 17.21 -6.85
C GLN A 306 3.29 18.36 -5.88
N LEU A 307 2.93 18.06 -4.62
CA LEU A 307 2.54 19.06 -3.63
C LEU A 307 3.75 19.88 -3.19
N SER A 308 3.69 21.20 -3.35
CA SER A 308 4.75 22.12 -2.91
C SER A 308 4.48 22.78 -1.56
N THR A 309 3.20 22.92 -1.21
CA THR A 309 2.70 23.57 0.01
C THR A 309 1.39 22.94 0.43
N LEU A 310 1.02 23.08 1.71
CA LEU A 310 -0.27 22.65 2.24
C LEU A 310 -1.00 23.85 2.88
N PRO A 311 -2.34 23.94 2.76
CA PRO A 311 -3.13 24.89 3.55
C PRO A 311 -3.00 24.60 5.06
N GLU A 312 -3.02 25.65 5.88
CA GLU A 312 -2.91 25.52 7.35
C GLU A 312 -4.08 24.73 7.97
N ASP A 313 -5.27 24.81 7.38
CA ASP A 313 -6.49 24.21 7.91
C ASP A 313 -6.85 22.84 7.29
N ILE A 314 -5.95 22.25 6.48
CA ILE A 314 -6.25 21.05 5.68
C ILE A 314 -6.66 19.84 6.53
N PHE A 315 -6.08 19.67 7.73
CA PHE A 315 -6.35 18.54 8.63
C PHE A 315 -7.18 18.91 9.86
N TRP A 316 -7.63 20.17 10.00
CA TRP A 316 -8.25 20.68 11.23
C TRP A 316 -9.43 19.84 11.73
N ASN A 317 -10.21 19.24 10.83
CA ASN A 317 -11.39 18.45 11.19
C ASN A 317 -11.13 16.94 11.28
N MET A 318 -9.91 16.48 10.97
CA MET A 318 -9.53 15.05 10.91
C MET A 318 -9.04 14.56 12.27
N THR A 319 -9.83 14.73 13.34
CA THR A 319 -9.37 14.49 14.72
C THR A 319 -9.05 13.03 15.04
N VAL A 320 -9.43 12.10 14.17
CA VAL A 320 -9.14 10.66 14.27
C VAL A 320 -8.01 10.21 13.33
N LEU A 321 -7.26 11.15 12.73
CA LEU A 321 -6.14 10.83 11.84
C LEU A 321 -5.04 10.08 12.60
N GLU A 322 -4.75 8.86 12.14
CA GLU A 322 -3.71 7.99 12.70
C GLU A 322 -2.49 7.93 11.79
N ASN A 323 -2.70 7.84 10.47
CA ASN A 323 -1.64 7.61 9.50
C ASN A 323 -1.68 8.66 8.39
N LEU A 324 -0.58 9.40 8.24
CA LEU A 324 -0.42 10.41 7.21
C LEU A 324 0.83 10.14 6.38
N ASP A 325 0.63 9.94 5.07
CA ASP A 325 1.73 9.77 4.13
C ASP A 325 1.78 10.91 3.11
N LEU A 326 2.73 11.83 3.32
CA LEU A 326 3.07 12.95 2.44
C LEU A 326 4.43 12.73 1.75
N SER A 327 4.98 11.52 1.79
CA SER A 327 6.29 11.21 1.23
C SER A 327 6.35 11.41 -0.29
N GLU A 328 7.55 11.55 -0.84
CA GLU A 328 7.76 11.66 -2.29
C GLU A 328 6.97 12.83 -2.93
N ASN A 329 6.98 13.99 -2.29
CA ASN A 329 6.34 15.22 -2.78
C ASN A 329 7.40 16.33 -2.98
N GLN A 330 6.95 17.58 -3.14
CA GLN A 330 7.82 18.74 -3.37
C GLN A 330 7.76 19.76 -2.22
N LEU A 331 7.38 19.33 -1.02
CA LEU A 331 7.13 20.20 0.13
C LEU A 331 8.43 20.86 0.58
N ARG A 332 8.44 22.19 0.69
CA ARG A 332 9.60 22.98 1.13
C ARG A 332 9.56 23.36 2.60
N SER A 333 8.35 23.53 3.11
CA SER A 333 8.01 23.81 4.50
C SER A 333 6.60 23.28 4.77
N LEU A 334 6.27 23.19 6.06
CA LEU A 334 4.93 22.88 6.55
C LEU A 334 4.47 24.02 7.47
N PRO A 335 3.18 24.36 7.51
CA PRO A 335 2.65 25.25 8.54
C PRO A 335 2.95 24.69 9.95
N GLY A 336 3.37 25.54 10.89
CA GLY A 336 3.76 25.08 12.24
C GLY A 336 2.62 24.46 13.05
N THR A 337 1.37 24.79 12.71
CA THR A 337 0.12 24.36 13.35
C THR A 337 -0.55 23.20 12.63
N ILE A 338 0.09 22.61 11.61
CA ILE A 338 -0.54 21.64 10.70
C ILE A 338 -1.04 20.36 11.41
N PHE A 339 -0.42 19.97 12.53
CA PHE A 339 -0.79 18.80 13.33
C PHE A 339 -1.49 19.15 14.66
N THR A 340 -1.77 20.42 14.93
CA THR A 340 -2.43 20.84 16.17
C THR A 340 -3.79 20.15 16.32
N GLY A 341 -4.04 19.56 17.50
CA GLY A 341 -5.27 18.83 17.83
C GLY A 341 -5.34 17.39 17.30
N LEU A 342 -4.35 16.92 16.54
CA LEU A 342 -4.31 15.56 15.99
C LEU A 342 -3.66 14.59 16.99
N LEU A 343 -4.35 14.34 18.10
CA LEU A 343 -3.84 13.58 19.24
C LEU A 343 -3.64 12.08 18.96
N GLY A 344 -4.32 11.54 17.94
CA GLY A 344 -4.32 10.12 17.59
C GLY A 344 -3.23 9.69 16.60
N MET A 345 -2.39 10.61 16.11
CA MET A 345 -1.40 10.30 15.08
C MET A 345 -0.38 9.26 15.55
N ARG A 346 -0.19 8.21 14.75
CA ARG A 346 0.79 7.13 14.93
C ARG A 346 1.93 7.22 13.93
N THR A 347 1.62 7.48 12.66
CA THR A 347 2.63 7.46 11.59
C THR A 347 2.60 8.75 10.77
N ILE A 348 3.78 9.33 10.58
CA ILE A 348 4.00 10.55 9.81
C ILE A 348 5.14 10.32 8.82
N HIS A 349 4.81 10.21 7.54
CA HIS A 349 5.80 10.10 6.47
C HIS A 349 5.95 11.44 5.75
N LEU A 350 7.14 12.03 5.86
CA LEU A 350 7.56 13.27 5.21
C LEU A 350 8.84 13.09 4.38
N ASN A 351 9.33 11.86 4.26
CA ASN A 351 10.55 11.54 3.55
C ASN A 351 10.48 11.85 2.05
N GLN A 352 11.63 12.08 1.42
CA GLN A 352 11.74 12.40 -0.01
C GLN A 352 10.92 13.65 -0.39
N ASN A 353 11.11 14.73 0.37
CA ASN A 353 10.59 16.06 0.11
C ASN A 353 11.75 17.08 0.01
N HIS A 354 11.43 18.38 0.07
CA HIS A 354 12.41 19.46 0.06
C HIS A 354 12.39 20.27 1.37
N LEU A 355 11.99 19.65 2.49
CA LEU A 355 11.85 20.34 3.77
C LEU A 355 13.20 20.88 4.23
N SER A 356 13.27 22.17 4.51
CA SER A 356 14.50 22.86 4.93
C SER A 356 14.53 23.22 6.42
N GLU A 357 13.35 23.32 7.03
CA GLU A 357 13.17 23.59 8.46
C GLU A 357 11.87 22.92 8.95
N LEU A 358 11.78 22.74 10.27
CA LEU A 358 10.56 22.36 10.99
C LEU A 358 10.28 23.39 12.08
N ASP A 359 9.01 23.58 12.41
CA ASP A 359 8.62 24.40 13.56
C ASP A 359 8.93 23.66 14.87
N ALA A 360 9.37 24.39 15.90
CA ALA A 360 9.75 23.81 17.18
C ALA A 360 8.59 23.14 17.93
N LYS A 361 7.35 23.56 17.64
CA LYS A 361 6.12 23.07 18.28
C LYS A 361 5.27 22.21 17.35
N MET A 362 5.79 21.84 16.18
CA MET A 362 5.06 21.09 15.17
C MET A 362 4.44 19.79 15.70
N PHE A 363 5.10 19.16 16.68
CA PHE A 363 4.68 17.88 17.26
C PHE A 363 4.18 17.99 18.71
N GLU A 364 3.81 19.19 19.19
CA GLU A 364 3.45 19.45 20.60
C GLU A 364 2.31 18.54 21.10
N ASP A 365 1.38 18.16 20.23
CA ASP A 365 0.20 17.33 20.54
C ASP A 365 0.40 15.83 20.23
N GLN A 366 1.54 15.44 19.64
CA GLN A 366 1.75 14.14 18.99
C GLN A 366 2.35 13.07 19.93
N ALA A 367 1.80 12.93 21.14
CA ALA A 367 2.34 12.05 22.18
C ALA A 367 2.37 10.54 21.82
N LEU A 368 1.55 10.12 20.85
CA LEU A 368 1.33 8.75 20.42
C LEU A 368 2.02 8.38 19.09
N VAL A 369 2.90 9.24 18.56
CA VAL A 369 3.63 8.93 17.31
C VAL A 369 4.61 7.78 17.53
N GLU A 370 4.46 6.75 16.70
CA GLU A 370 5.30 5.55 16.65
C GLU A 370 6.32 5.64 15.52
N GLN A 371 6.01 6.34 14.43
CA GLN A 371 6.88 6.43 13.25
C GLN A 371 6.94 7.84 12.69
N LEU A 372 8.16 8.38 12.57
CA LEU A 372 8.42 9.68 11.96
C LEU A 372 9.53 9.57 10.91
N TYR A 373 9.17 9.69 9.64
CA TYR A 373 10.14 9.60 8.54
C TYR A 373 10.41 10.98 7.95
N LEU A 374 11.61 11.50 8.19
CA LEU A 374 12.09 12.79 7.68
C LEU A 374 13.27 12.64 6.71
N SER A 375 13.61 11.40 6.33
CA SER A 375 14.78 11.12 5.50
C SER A 375 14.70 11.75 4.12
N ASP A 376 15.85 11.97 3.49
CA ASP A 376 15.95 12.45 2.11
C ASP A 376 15.24 13.79 1.90
N ASN A 377 15.44 14.73 2.83
CA ASN A 377 14.96 16.12 2.78
C ASN A 377 16.14 17.10 2.63
N LYS A 378 15.96 18.37 3.01
CA LYS A 378 16.97 19.44 3.00
C LYS A 378 17.22 20.03 4.40
N LEU A 379 16.97 19.25 5.44
CA LEU A 379 17.15 19.67 6.83
C LEU A 379 18.64 19.78 7.16
N GLU A 380 19.11 20.97 7.53
CA GLU A 380 20.47 21.17 8.04
C GLU A 380 20.55 20.98 9.56
N THR A 381 19.45 21.25 10.27
CA THR A 381 19.32 21.14 11.73
C THR A 381 17.87 20.85 12.10
N LEU A 382 17.62 20.54 13.37
CA LEU A 382 16.29 20.38 13.95
C LEU A 382 16.14 21.29 15.18
N PRO A 383 14.94 21.85 15.43
CA PRO A 383 14.69 22.63 16.64
C PRO A 383 14.97 21.81 17.91
N ALA A 384 15.46 22.49 18.95
CA ALA A 384 15.67 21.86 20.24
C ALA A 384 14.32 21.38 20.82
N GLY A 385 14.29 20.13 21.27
CA GLY A 385 13.10 19.55 21.89
C GLY A 385 11.98 19.15 20.93
N VAL A 386 12.20 19.16 19.61
CA VAL A 386 11.18 18.78 18.62
C VAL A 386 10.65 17.34 18.79
N PHE A 387 11.41 16.48 19.49
CA PHE A 387 11.06 15.10 19.80
C PHE A 387 10.60 14.89 21.24
N ASP A 388 10.68 15.90 22.10
CA ASP A 388 10.31 15.82 23.52
C ASP A 388 8.84 15.42 23.76
N PRO A 389 7.88 15.80 22.88
CA PRO A 389 6.48 15.39 23.05
C PRO A 389 6.23 13.88 22.95
N PHE A 390 7.15 13.10 22.36
CA PHE A 390 6.93 11.68 22.13
C PHE A 390 7.09 10.87 23.41
N THR A 391 6.00 10.25 23.88
CA THR A 391 5.96 9.54 25.16
C THR A 391 6.12 8.02 25.05
N ILE A 392 6.06 7.51 23.83
CA ILE A 392 6.14 6.08 23.51
C ILE A 392 7.40 5.80 22.68
N GLN A 393 7.70 4.51 22.48
CA GLN A 393 8.80 4.12 21.61
C GLN A 393 8.53 4.58 20.17
N ILE A 394 9.50 5.29 19.59
CA ILE A 394 9.41 5.87 18.25
C ILE A 394 10.43 5.22 17.31
N THR A 395 10.12 5.15 16.03
CA THR A 395 11.06 4.84 14.96
C THR A 395 11.24 6.07 14.08
N VAL A 396 12.47 6.58 13.99
CA VAL A 396 12.79 7.79 13.23
C VAL A 396 13.76 7.49 12.08
N ARG A 397 13.49 8.07 10.90
CA ARG A 397 14.42 8.07 9.76
C ARG A 397 14.92 9.48 9.49
N LEU A 398 16.23 9.71 9.65
CA LEU A 398 16.89 11.02 9.50
C LEU A 398 17.97 11.06 8.41
N HIS A 399 18.31 9.91 7.80
CA HIS A 399 19.35 9.84 6.77
C HIS A 399 19.02 10.68 5.52
N GLY A 400 20.01 10.94 4.68
CA GLY A 400 19.79 11.65 3.40
C GLY A 400 19.50 13.16 3.53
N ASN A 401 19.64 13.73 4.72
CA ASN A 401 19.58 15.17 4.97
C ASN A 401 20.98 15.81 5.03
N PRO A 402 21.14 17.08 4.60
CA PRO A 402 22.42 17.79 4.60
C PRO A 402 22.80 18.32 5.99
N TRP A 403 22.95 17.43 6.98
CA TRP A 403 23.20 17.82 8.38
C TRP A 403 24.41 18.74 8.54
N ARG A 404 24.21 19.88 9.21
CA ARG A 404 25.25 20.83 9.60
C ARG A 404 25.77 20.47 11.00
N CYS A 405 26.88 19.76 11.04
CA CYS A 405 27.52 19.27 12.26
C CYS A 405 28.46 20.30 12.88
N ASP A 406 27.92 21.49 13.19
CA ASP A 406 28.60 22.54 13.94
C ASP A 406 28.11 22.58 15.40
N CYS A 407 28.39 23.67 16.12
CA CYS A 407 27.97 23.82 17.52
C CYS A 407 26.44 23.85 17.73
N HIS A 408 25.64 24.12 16.70
CA HIS A 408 24.18 24.11 16.80
C HIS A 408 23.58 22.71 16.70
N MET A 409 24.36 21.71 16.25
CA MET A 409 23.94 20.30 16.17
C MET A 409 23.81 19.63 17.55
N TRP A 410 24.23 20.31 18.62
CA TRP A 410 24.35 19.79 19.98
C TRP A 410 23.17 18.93 20.43
N ASN A 411 21.96 19.48 20.37
CA ASN A 411 20.76 18.81 20.87
C ASN A 411 20.41 17.57 20.05
N LEU A 412 20.49 17.67 18.71
CA LEU A 412 20.21 16.54 17.83
C LEU A 412 21.25 15.44 17.99
N HIS A 413 22.53 15.79 18.12
CA HIS A 413 23.61 14.84 18.34
C HIS A 413 23.44 14.04 19.65
N GLU A 414 23.17 14.71 20.76
CA GLU A 414 22.91 14.05 22.04
C GLU A 414 21.67 13.14 21.99
N TRP A 415 20.60 13.61 21.35
CA TRP A 415 19.40 12.80 21.15
C TRP A 415 19.69 11.56 20.32
N VAL A 416 20.47 11.69 19.23
CA VAL A 416 20.87 10.59 18.35
C VAL A 416 21.68 9.52 19.11
N LEU A 417 22.62 9.92 19.95
CA LEU A 417 23.41 8.99 20.75
C LEU A 417 22.55 8.28 21.81
N SER A 418 21.64 9.01 22.45
CA SER A 418 20.76 8.48 23.50
C SER A 418 19.71 7.52 22.95
N ASN A 419 19.24 7.72 21.71
CA ASN A 419 18.14 6.99 21.09
C ASN A 419 18.59 6.18 19.86
N SER A 420 19.83 5.67 19.87
CA SER A 420 20.42 4.98 18.71
C SER A 420 19.65 3.74 18.22
N GLN A 421 18.88 3.07 19.09
CA GLN A 421 18.05 1.91 18.74
C GLN A 421 16.75 2.29 18.02
N ASP A 422 16.32 3.53 18.19
CA ASP A 422 15.06 4.06 17.66
C ASP A 422 15.27 4.75 16.30
N ILE A 423 16.52 4.83 15.83
CA ILE A 423 16.89 5.47 14.56
C ILE A 423 17.25 4.41 13.53
N GLU A 424 16.45 4.34 12.47
CA GLU A 424 16.74 3.46 11.34
C GLU A 424 17.80 4.08 10.41
N MET A 425 18.69 3.21 9.92
CA MET A 425 19.81 3.59 9.04
C MET A 425 20.70 4.70 9.64
N LEU A 426 20.96 4.62 10.94
CA LEU A 426 21.81 5.57 11.68
C LEU A 426 23.20 5.75 11.04
N ASP A 427 23.77 4.68 10.48
CA ASP A 427 25.03 4.67 9.74
C ASP A 427 25.01 5.58 8.50
N ARG A 428 23.82 5.88 7.97
CA ARG A 428 23.59 6.75 6.80
C ARG A 428 23.22 8.18 7.16
N MET A 429 23.14 8.52 8.45
CA MET A 429 23.00 9.90 8.91
C MET A 429 24.37 10.58 8.85
N LEU A 430 24.68 11.22 7.72
CA LEU A 430 26.00 11.80 7.46
C LEU A 430 25.98 13.33 7.57
N CYS A 431 27.09 13.92 8.02
CA CYS A 431 27.28 15.37 7.96
C CYS A 431 27.58 15.83 6.54
N GLU A 432 26.99 16.94 6.12
CA GLU A 432 27.34 17.62 4.87
C GLU A 432 28.32 18.77 5.11
N SER A 433 28.18 19.45 6.25
CA SER A 433 29.07 20.53 6.68
C SER A 433 29.37 20.42 8.18
N PRO A 434 30.45 21.04 8.69
CA PRO A 434 31.53 21.70 7.96
C PRO A 434 32.43 20.70 7.20
N GLY A 435 33.27 21.20 6.28
CA GLY A 435 34.03 20.36 5.33
C GLY A 435 34.91 19.26 5.97
N PHE A 436 35.44 19.50 7.18
CA PHE A 436 36.27 18.53 7.90
C PHE A 436 35.46 17.37 8.53
N LEU A 437 34.13 17.51 8.68
CA LEU A 437 33.22 16.45 9.13
C LEU A 437 32.40 15.86 7.98
N ARG A 438 32.56 16.36 6.75
CA ARG A 438 31.75 15.94 5.61
C ARG A 438 31.83 14.42 5.38
N ARG A 439 30.68 13.81 5.13
CA ARG A 439 30.44 12.36 4.98
C ARG A 439 30.77 11.51 6.21
N ARG A 440 31.09 12.09 7.37
CA ARG A 440 31.19 11.32 8.61
C ARG A 440 29.79 11.04 9.17
N PRO A 441 29.53 9.83 9.68
CA PRO A 441 28.28 9.54 10.39
C PRO A 441 28.16 10.41 11.64
N VAL A 442 26.98 11.00 11.87
CA VAL A 442 26.70 11.89 13.01
C VAL A 442 27.00 11.19 14.33
N ALA A 443 26.62 9.93 14.47
CA ALA A 443 26.88 9.13 15.69
C ALA A 443 28.37 8.86 15.96
N SER A 444 29.25 9.06 14.98
CA SER A 444 30.71 8.85 15.14
C SER A 444 31.45 10.11 15.62
N ILE A 445 30.78 11.25 15.67
CA ILE A 445 31.39 12.55 15.95
C ILE A 445 31.48 12.74 17.46
N GLN A 446 32.64 13.20 17.93
CA GLN A 446 32.81 13.56 19.34
C GLN A 446 32.27 14.97 19.58
N ARG A 447 31.71 15.18 20.78
CA ARG A 447 31.12 16.45 21.23
C ARG A 447 32.03 17.66 20.99
N ASP A 448 33.32 17.52 21.20
CA ASP A 448 34.31 18.61 21.08
C ASP A 448 34.65 18.97 19.61
N GLN A 449 34.22 18.15 18.65
CA GLN A 449 34.37 18.42 17.22
C GLN A 449 33.22 19.26 16.64
N LEU A 450 32.10 19.36 17.37
CA LEU A 450 30.95 20.19 16.99
C LEU A 450 31.22 21.67 17.30
N VAL A 451 32.02 22.30 16.45
CA VAL A 451 32.47 23.68 16.63
C VAL A 451 31.90 24.60 15.55
N CYS A 452 31.51 25.80 15.95
CA CYS A 452 31.15 26.86 15.00
C CYS A 452 32.38 27.70 14.66
N SER A 453 32.66 27.86 13.37
CA SER A 453 33.67 28.82 12.91
C SER A 453 33.12 30.23 13.05
N LEU A 454 33.86 31.11 13.72
CA LEU A 454 33.56 32.54 13.86
C LEU A 454 33.79 33.27 12.53
N SER A 455 32.98 33.02 11.50
CA SER A 455 33.15 33.66 10.19
C SER A 455 32.20 34.83 9.91
N ASN A 456 31.30 35.20 10.84
CA ASN A 456 30.59 36.50 10.89
C ASN A 456 29.63 36.50 12.08
N GLY A 457 29.94 37.16 13.20
CA GLY A 457 28.92 37.34 14.26
C GLY A 457 29.34 37.60 15.71
N PHE A 458 30.62 37.60 16.07
CA PHE A 458 31.11 38.32 17.26
C PHE A 458 32.30 39.16 16.80
N GLY A 459 32.06 40.45 16.59
CA GLY A 459 33.05 41.37 16.06
C GLY A 459 34.24 41.54 17.00
N GLY A 460 35.43 41.16 16.53
CA GLY A 460 36.67 41.66 17.10
C GLY A 460 37.72 40.61 17.48
N CYS A 461 37.76 39.43 16.84
CA CYS A 461 38.96 38.60 16.84
C CYS A 461 39.93 39.07 15.74
N GLY A 462 40.93 39.87 16.10
CA GLY A 462 42.02 40.29 15.21
C GLY A 462 43.25 39.40 15.37
N GLN A 463 43.97 39.16 14.28
CA GLN A 463 45.25 38.44 14.29
C GLN A 463 46.39 39.45 14.07
N GLU A 464 47.35 39.48 14.99
CA GLU A 464 48.60 40.24 14.86
C GLU A 464 49.79 39.26 14.91
N ILE A 465 50.75 39.44 14.00
CA ILE A 465 51.97 38.61 13.94
C ILE A 465 53.16 39.50 14.26
N HIS A 466 53.84 39.22 15.38
CA HIS A 466 55.06 39.92 15.78
C HIS A 466 56.12 38.92 16.20
N ASN A 467 57.31 38.97 15.58
CA ASN A 467 58.50 38.19 15.97
C ASN A 467 58.20 36.74 16.37
N ASN A 468 57.72 35.93 15.42
CA ASN A 468 57.34 34.51 15.61
C ASN A 468 56.20 34.23 16.62
N THR A 469 55.49 35.25 17.07
CA THR A 469 54.33 35.11 17.96
C THR A 469 53.06 35.49 17.20
N VAL A 470 52.09 34.58 17.14
CA VAL A 470 50.75 34.84 16.63
C VAL A 470 49.87 35.24 17.81
N VAL A 471 49.37 36.47 17.81
CA VAL A 471 48.49 36.99 18.85
C VAL A 471 47.07 37.05 18.30
N ILE A 472 46.16 36.29 18.89
CA ILE A 472 44.73 36.30 18.58
C ILE A 472 44.03 37.15 19.64
N LYS A 473 43.62 38.36 19.29
CA LYS A 473 42.90 39.28 20.19
C LYS A 473 41.41 39.18 19.92
N CYS A 474 40.66 38.55 20.81
CA CYS A 474 39.21 38.43 20.70
C CYS A 474 38.46 39.39 21.62
N LYS A 475 37.57 40.19 21.05
CA LYS A 475 36.60 40.99 21.80
C LYS A 475 35.41 40.11 22.20
N VAL A 476 35.09 40.09 23.49
CA VAL A 476 33.98 39.29 24.04
C VAL A 476 33.02 40.22 24.78
N ASP A 477 31.75 40.25 24.36
CA ASP A 477 30.74 41.14 24.93
C ASP A 477 30.16 40.63 26.27
N LYS A 478 30.30 39.33 26.55
CA LYS A 478 29.95 38.69 27.85
C LYS A 478 31.00 37.65 28.23
N CYS A 479 31.61 37.80 29.40
CA CYS A 479 32.53 36.80 29.95
C CYS A 479 31.80 35.45 30.12
N SER A 480 32.10 34.49 29.25
CA SER A 480 31.68 33.09 29.34
C SER A 480 32.92 32.21 29.37
N GLN A 481 32.83 31.03 29.98
CA GLN A 481 33.91 30.06 29.97
C GLN A 481 34.10 29.52 28.54
N MET A 482 34.97 30.16 27.77
CA MET A 482 35.33 29.72 26.43
C MET A 482 36.60 28.88 26.51
N THR A 483 36.56 27.69 25.91
CA THR A 483 37.77 26.94 25.58
C THR A 483 38.21 27.38 24.20
N VAL A 484 39.42 27.92 24.08
CA VAL A 484 39.99 28.32 22.79
C VAL A 484 40.91 27.20 22.32
N LYS A 485 40.56 26.53 21.22
CA LYS A 485 41.43 25.56 20.56
C LYS A 485 42.12 26.23 19.37
N VAL A 486 43.45 26.19 19.33
CA VAL A 486 44.27 26.65 18.21
C VAL A 486 44.94 25.42 17.59
N GLN A 487 44.69 25.19 16.30
CA GLN A 487 45.31 24.09 15.56
C GLN A 487 46.32 24.66 14.56
N PHE A 488 47.54 24.13 14.59
CA PHE A 488 48.60 24.41 13.64
C PHE A 488 48.73 23.21 12.73
N GLN A 489 48.64 23.41 11.42
CA GLN A 489 48.88 22.36 10.43
C GLN A 489 50.28 22.55 9.84
N GLU A 490 51.14 21.56 9.97
CA GLU A 490 52.47 21.56 9.35
C GLU A 490 52.38 21.12 7.88
N ASP A 491 53.43 21.42 7.10
CA ASP A 491 53.47 21.16 5.66
C ASP A 491 53.41 19.66 5.30
N ASP A 492 53.67 18.77 6.25
CA ASP A 492 53.53 17.32 6.10
C ASP A 492 52.10 16.81 6.37
N GLY A 493 51.18 17.72 6.68
CA GLY A 493 49.78 17.43 6.98
C GLY A 493 49.51 17.06 8.44
N SER A 494 50.52 17.03 9.31
CA SER A 494 50.35 16.83 10.75
C SER A 494 49.71 18.06 11.41
N VAL A 495 48.88 17.83 12.42
CA VAL A 495 48.16 18.90 13.13
C VAL A 495 48.58 18.91 14.60
N MET A 496 49.16 20.03 15.05
CA MET A 496 49.43 20.31 16.47
C MET A 496 48.28 21.11 17.08
N GLU A 497 47.69 20.60 18.16
CA GLU A 497 46.58 21.25 18.87
C GLU A 497 47.06 21.89 20.18
N HIS A 498 46.67 23.14 20.39
CA HIS A 498 46.81 23.85 21.66
C HIS A 498 45.44 24.23 22.20
N VAL A 499 45.12 23.74 23.40
CA VAL A 499 43.86 24.01 24.09
C VAL A 499 44.11 24.99 25.23
N LEU A 500 43.49 26.16 25.15
CA LEU A 500 43.46 27.16 26.20
C LEU A 500 42.15 27.04 26.99
N GLN A 501 42.26 26.57 28.23
CA GLN A 501 41.18 26.60 29.21
C GLN A 501 41.55 27.64 30.27
N PRO A 502 40.84 28.79 30.37
CA PRO A 502 41.11 29.76 31.41
C PRO A 502 40.74 29.19 32.78
N GLU A 503 41.71 29.10 33.69
CA GLU A 503 41.45 28.80 35.11
C GLU A 503 40.73 30.00 35.77
N LEU A 504 39.49 29.74 36.21
CA LEU A 504 38.67 30.49 37.16
C LEU A 504 38.77 32.04 37.24
N SER A 505 37.64 32.65 36.82
CA SER A 505 36.92 33.77 37.48
C SER A 505 37.31 35.24 37.26
N SER A 506 38.22 35.57 36.35
CA SER A 506 38.28 36.96 35.85
C SER A 506 38.83 37.03 34.43
N CYS A 507 38.08 37.64 33.52
CA CYS A 507 38.59 38.07 32.22
C CYS A 507 39.76 39.04 32.47
N ARG A 508 41.01 38.55 32.39
CA ARG A 508 42.20 39.40 32.37
C ARG A 508 42.55 39.74 30.93
N ASN A 509 43.09 40.93 30.71
CA ASN A 509 43.37 41.46 29.37
C ASN A 509 44.41 40.65 28.58
N GLU A 510 45.17 39.75 29.22
CA GLU A 510 46.24 38.98 28.59
C GLU A 510 46.38 37.58 29.20
N THR A 511 46.42 36.58 28.34
CA THR A 511 46.85 35.21 28.65
C THR A 511 47.95 34.86 27.66
N THR A 512 49.20 34.76 28.13
CA THR A 512 50.35 34.39 27.29
C THR A 512 50.76 32.96 27.61
N VAL A 513 50.97 32.15 26.56
CA VAL A 513 51.58 30.82 26.69
C VAL A 513 52.90 30.85 25.94
N GLY A 514 53.99 30.61 26.66
CA GLY A 514 55.30 30.37 26.07
C GLY A 514 55.39 28.95 25.52
N ARG A 515 56.20 28.74 24.48
CA ARG A 515 56.54 27.40 23.97
C ARG A 515 56.95 26.47 25.13
N PRO A 516 56.44 25.23 25.20
CA PRO A 516 57.01 24.25 26.13
C PRO A 516 58.48 24.03 25.77
N ALA A 517 59.33 24.00 26.79
CA ALA A 517 60.72 23.59 26.62
C ALA A 517 60.73 22.14 26.09
N HIS A 518 61.55 21.92 25.07
CA HIS A 518 61.68 20.69 24.28
C HIS A 518 61.79 19.41 25.10
#